data_AF-A0A7K8NWU2-F1
#
_entry.id   AF-A0A7K8NWU2-F1
#
_cell.length_a   1.000
_cell.length_b   1.000
_cell.length_c   1.000
_cell.angle_alpha   90.00
_cell.angle_beta   90.00
_cell.angle_gamma   90.00
#
_symmetry.space_group_name_H-M   'P 1'
#
loop_
_entity.id
_entity.type
_entity.pdbx_description
1 polymer ?
#
loop_
_entity_poly.entity_id
_entity_poly.type
_entity_poly.pdbx_seq_one_letter_code
_entity_poly.pdbx_strand_id
1 'polypeptide(L)'
;SPASVEMAVGQVLLVLLTASVVTATRDLLLNTCMDAKHHKTKPGPEGLLHGQCSPWKDNACCTANTSSEAHKDQSYLYNFNWNHCGVMPPKCKRHFIQDTCLYECSPNLGPWIDKVDSSWRRERILNVPLCKEDCEEWWEDCKDYVTCKENWHKGWNWATGTNRCPWGSMCRPFSHVFPRPADLCEKIWSNSYKYTTEHRGSGRCIQMWFDPAQGNPNVLVAKYYAWKKRSSPAWTKTVTPAETGKAVCVLPWPALVLLPLALMML
;
A
#
# COMPACT_ATOMS: atom_id res chain seq x y z
N SER A 1 22.08 37.54 -27.97
CA SER A 1 21.25 37.42 -29.18
C SER A 1 19.86 36.91 -28.82
N PRO A 2 18.82 37.13 -29.64
CA PRO A 2 17.46 36.61 -29.39
C PRO A 2 17.44 35.09 -29.11
N ALA A 3 18.27 34.34 -29.84
CA ALA A 3 18.47 32.90 -29.67
C ALA A 3 19.00 32.49 -28.28
N SER A 4 19.76 33.36 -27.60
CA SER A 4 20.31 33.09 -26.25
C SER A 4 19.21 33.12 -25.18
N VAL A 5 18.22 33.99 -25.38
CA VAL A 5 17.09 34.19 -24.46
C VAL A 5 16.07 33.06 -24.65
N GLU A 6 15.84 32.64 -25.89
CA GLU A 6 14.92 31.55 -26.24
C GLU A 6 15.38 30.19 -25.69
N MET A 7 16.68 29.89 -25.74
CA MET A 7 17.25 28.68 -25.12
C MET A 7 17.18 28.72 -23.58
N ALA A 8 17.42 29.89 -22.98
CA ALA A 8 17.33 30.05 -21.52
C ALA A 8 15.87 29.89 -21.03
N VAL A 9 14.91 30.45 -21.77
CA VAL A 9 13.47 30.28 -21.47
C VAL A 9 13.05 28.82 -21.66
N GLY A 10 13.53 28.15 -22.71
CA GLY A 10 13.28 26.72 -22.93
C GLY A 10 13.85 25.81 -21.82
N GLN A 11 15.06 26.09 -21.34
CA GLN A 11 15.66 25.38 -20.21
C GLN A 11 14.90 25.62 -18.89
N VAL A 12 14.46 26.85 -18.64
CA VAL A 12 13.66 27.19 -17.45
C VAL A 12 12.30 26.50 -17.50
N LEU A 13 11.62 26.46 -18.66
CA LEU A 13 10.35 25.75 -18.82
C LEU A 13 10.49 24.24 -18.57
N LEU A 14 11.57 23.63 -19.06
CA LEU A 14 11.85 22.21 -18.88
C LEU A 14 12.14 21.85 -17.41
N VAL A 15 12.87 22.72 -16.69
CA VAL A 15 13.10 22.57 -15.25
C VAL A 15 11.80 22.72 -14.45
N LEU A 16 10.92 23.66 -14.83
CA LEU A 16 9.62 23.83 -14.18
C LEU A 16 8.67 22.64 -14.45
N LEU A 17 8.64 22.11 -15.67
CA LEU A 17 7.85 20.93 -16.02
C LEU A 17 8.33 19.67 -15.28
N THR A 18 9.65 19.44 -15.24
CA THR A 18 10.22 18.31 -14.49
C THR A 18 10.00 18.43 -12.99
N ALA A 19 10.08 19.64 -12.41
CA ALA A 19 9.72 19.88 -11.01
C ALA A 19 8.23 19.62 -10.73
N SER A 20 7.34 19.95 -11.65
CA SER A 20 5.88 19.79 -11.52
C SER A 20 5.43 18.32 -11.56
N VAL A 21 6.06 17.49 -12.38
CA VAL A 21 5.79 16.04 -12.43
C VAL A 21 6.34 15.33 -11.17
N VAL A 22 7.46 15.83 -10.65
CA VAL A 22 8.14 15.37 -9.44
C VAL A 22 7.36 15.66 -8.15
N THR A 23 6.57 16.74 -8.10
CA THR A 23 5.71 17.07 -6.96
C THR A 23 4.43 16.23 -6.97
N ALA A 24 3.78 16.06 -8.13
CA ALA A 24 2.55 15.29 -8.26
C ALA A 24 2.66 13.81 -7.85
N THR A 25 3.81 13.17 -8.10
CA THR A 25 4.07 11.78 -7.70
C THR A 25 4.39 11.62 -6.22
N ARG A 26 4.86 12.68 -5.55
CA ARG A 26 5.18 12.69 -4.11
C ARG A 26 3.92 12.61 -3.27
N ASP A 27 2.84 13.22 -3.75
CA ASP A 27 1.53 13.26 -3.07
C ASP A 27 0.75 11.95 -3.20
N LEU A 28 1.04 11.10 -4.20
CA LEU A 28 0.23 9.89 -4.43
C LEU A 28 0.47 8.78 -3.38
N LEU A 29 1.66 8.72 -2.78
CA LEU A 29 2.03 7.66 -1.82
C LEU A 29 1.88 8.07 -0.36
N LEU A 30 1.70 9.36 -0.09
CA LEU A 30 1.60 9.89 1.27
C LEU A 30 0.19 10.38 1.52
N ASN A 31 -0.34 10.11 2.72
CA ASN A 31 -1.66 10.58 3.10
C ASN A 31 -2.75 10.20 2.07
N THR A 32 -2.85 8.91 1.78
CA THR A 32 -3.76 8.36 0.78
C THR A 32 -4.52 7.16 1.33
N CYS A 33 -5.68 6.88 0.75
CA CYS A 33 -6.49 5.70 1.05
C CYS A 33 -6.44 4.75 -0.15
N MET A 34 -6.33 3.45 0.11
CA MET A 34 -6.40 2.45 -0.95
C MET A 34 -7.82 2.29 -1.46
N ASP A 35 -7.99 1.96 -2.74
CA ASP A 35 -9.27 1.59 -3.35
C ASP A 35 -9.64 0.13 -3.01
N ALA A 36 -10.02 -0.07 -1.74
CA ALA A 36 -10.55 -1.34 -1.24
C ALA A 36 -12.02 -1.20 -0.79
N LYS A 37 -12.56 -2.23 -0.13
CA LYS A 37 -14.01 -2.41 0.02
C LYS A 37 -14.71 -1.32 0.84
N HIS A 38 -14.06 -0.81 1.90
CA HIS A 38 -14.71 0.08 2.89
C HIS A 38 -13.93 1.38 3.14
N HIS A 39 -12.87 1.63 2.37
CA HIS A 39 -12.08 2.84 2.46
C HIS A 39 -12.84 4.03 1.88
N LYS A 40 -12.67 5.19 2.52
CA LYS A 40 -13.00 6.49 1.94
C LYS A 40 -12.06 6.78 0.76
N THR A 41 -12.48 7.67 -0.13
CA THR A 41 -11.65 8.10 -1.27
C THR A 41 -10.41 8.89 -0.85
N LYS A 42 -10.49 9.64 0.26
CA LYS A 42 -9.39 10.46 0.79
C LYS A 42 -9.38 10.42 2.32
N PRO A 43 -8.20 10.59 2.95
CA PRO A 43 -8.12 10.73 4.39
C PRO A 43 -8.82 11.99 4.88
N GLY A 44 -9.29 11.95 6.13
CA GLY A 44 -9.79 13.12 6.82
C GLY A 44 -10.18 12.79 8.26
N PRO A 45 -10.46 13.81 9.08
CA PRO A 45 -10.84 13.62 10.47
C PRO A 45 -12.15 12.83 10.59
N GLU A 46 -12.17 11.91 11.55
CA GLU A 46 -13.28 11.04 11.95
C GLU A 46 -13.31 11.01 13.49
N GLY A 47 -13.84 12.05 14.12
CA GLY A 47 -13.82 12.21 15.59
C GLY A 47 -14.57 11.13 16.39
N LEU A 48 -15.26 10.21 15.70
CA LEU A 48 -16.14 9.18 16.27
C LEU A 48 -15.61 7.75 16.05
N LEU A 49 -14.32 7.57 15.78
CA LEU A 49 -13.76 6.22 15.64
C LEU A 49 -13.86 5.42 16.95
N HIS A 50 -14.36 4.19 16.83
CA HIS A 50 -14.69 3.32 17.95
C HIS A 50 -13.46 2.58 18.49
N GLY A 51 -13.37 2.50 19.83
CA GLY A 51 -12.46 1.61 20.55
C GLY A 51 -11.00 1.68 20.07
N GLN A 52 -10.48 0.54 19.64
CA GLN A 52 -9.10 0.37 19.17
C GLN A 52 -8.75 1.21 17.94
N CYS A 53 -9.73 1.69 17.18
CA CYS A 53 -9.50 2.52 16.00
C CYS A 53 -9.39 4.02 16.34
N SER A 54 -9.65 4.44 17.59
CA SER A 54 -9.55 5.85 17.99
C SER A 54 -8.20 6.53 17.73
N PRO A 55 -7.04 5.84 17.68
CA PRO A 55 -5.76 6.50 17.39
C PRO A 55 -5.68 7.16 16.01
N TRP A 56 -6.57 6.80 15.06
CA TRP A 56 -6.62 7.41 13.73
C TRP A 56 -7.63 8.55 13.60
N LYS A 57 -8.35 8.94 14.67
CA LYS A 57 -9.49 9.86 14.60
C LYS A 57 -9.20 11.22 13.95
N ASP A 58 -7.98 11.73 14.03
CA ASP A 58 -7.64 13.06 13.49
C ASP A 58 -7.41 13.02 11.97
N ASN A 59 -7.10 11.84 11.42
CA ASN A 59 -6.89 11.64 9.99
C ASN A 59 -6.96 10.14 9.63
N ALA A 60 -8.12 9.70 9.13
CA ALA A 60 -8.40 8.29 8.83
C ALA A 60 -8.98 8.07 7.43
N CYS A 61 -8.78 6.84 6.93
CA CYS A 61 -9.39 6.30 5.72
C CYS A 61 -10.66 5.49 5.95
N CYS A 62 -10.98 5.15 7.21
CA CYS A 62 -12.19 4.44 7.57
C CYS A 62 -13.30 5.44 7.98
N THR A 63 -14.52 4.95 8.17
CA THR A 63 -15.62 5.72 8.78
C THR A 63 -15.86 5.27 10.22
N ALA A 64 -16.61 6.05 11.00
CA ALA A 64 -17.08 5.63 12.32
C ALA A 64 -17.82 4.27 12.30
N ASN A 65 -18.63 4.01 11.27
CA ASN A 65 -19.32 2.73 11.09
C ASN A 65 -18.33 1.58 10.88
N THR A 66 -17.36 1.76 9.96
CA THR A 66 -16.30 0.78 9.71
C THR A 66 -15.54 0.45 11.00
N SER A 67 -15.19 1.46 11.79
CA SER A 67 -14.47 1.26 13.04
C SER A 67 -15.28 0.50 14.10
N SER A 68 -16.58 0.75 14.19
CA SER A 68 -17.46 0.02 15.11
C SER A 68 -17.57 -1.45 14.72
N GLU A 69 -17.55 -1.73 13.42
CA GLU A 69 -17.76 -3.07 12.86
C GLU A 69 -16.45 -3.88 12.79
N ALA A 70 -15.30 -3.23 12.86
CA ALA A 70 -14.02 -3.88 13.14
C ALA A 70 -14.02 -4.62 14.50
N HIS A 71 -14.90 -4.24 15.44
CA HIS A 71 -14.97 -4.81 16.79
C HIS A 71 -16.02 -5.93 16.93
N LYS A 72 -16.83 -6.18 15.90
CA LYS A 72 -17.90 -7.19 15.92
C LYS A 72 -17.44 -8.50 15.28
N ASP A 73 -17.88 -9.63 15.83
CA ASP A 73 -17.74 -10.92 15.17
C ASP A 73 -18.66 -10.99 13.96
N GLN A 74 -18.18 -11.55 12.84
CA GLN A 74 -18.97 -11.72 11.62
C GLN A 74 -19.62 -10.41 11.14
N SER A 75 -18.86 -9.31 11.27
CA SER A 75 -19.32 -7.97 10.93
C SER A 75 -19.60 -7.78 9.44
N TYR A 76 -20.29 -6.70 9.09
CA TYR A 76 -20.62 -6.41 7.68
C TYR A 76 -19.37 -6.22 6.81
N LEU A 77 -18.19 -5.98 7.42
CA LEU A 77 -16.96 -5.74 6.69
C LEU A 77 -16.66 -6.90 5.75
N TYR A 78 -16.57 -8.11 6.31
CA TYR A 78 -16.16 -9.31 5.60
C TYR A 78 -16.92 -10.58 6.00
N ASN A 79 -17.92 -10.47 6.90
CA ASN A 79 -18.62 -11.60 7.52
C ASN A 79 -17.67 -12.65 8.11
N PHE A 80 -16.53 -12.19 8.63
CA PHE A 80 -15.43 -13.05 9.05
C PHE A 80 -15.64 -13.55 10.49
N ASN A 81 -15.56 -14.87 10.65
CA ASN A 81 -15.63 -15.58 11.90
C ASN A 81 -14.23 -15.81 12.47
N TRP A 82 -13.88 -15.03 13.49
CA TRP A 82 -12.68 -15.23 14.30
C TRP A 82 -12.73 -16.54 15.10
N ASN A 83 -13.92 -17.06 15.37
CA ASN A 83 -14.19 -18.24 16.19
C ASN A 83 -14.32 -19.54 15.36
N HIS A 84 -13.60 -19.66 14.24
CA HIS A 84 -13.74 -20.80 13.32
C HIS A 84 -13.24 -22.15 13.88
N CYS A 85 -12.49 -22.13 14.98
CA CYS A 85 -11.98 -23.30 15.69
C CYS A 85 -12.34 -23.35 17.19
N GLY A 86 -13.31 -22.53 17.62
CA GLY A 86 -13.64 -22.32 19.04
C GLY A 86 -13.68 -20.83 19.36
N VAL A 87 -13.91 -20.46 20.63
CA VAL A 87 -13.92 -19.05 21.03
C VAL A 87 -12.50 -18.51 21.07
N MET A 88 -12.21 -17.47 20.28
CA MET A 88 -10.91 -16.80 20.27
C MET A 88 -10.69 -16.03 21.58
N PRO A 89 -9.56 -16.24 22.29
CA PRO A 89 -9.24 -15.49 23.50
C PRO A 89 -9.19 -13.97 23.23
N PRO A 90 -9.70 -13.12 24.14
CA PRO A 90 -9.67 -11.67 23.94
C PRO A 90 -8.26 -11.10 23.69
N LYS A 91 -7.24 -11.65 24.34
CA LYS A 91 -5.83 -11.25 24.14
C LYS A 91 -5.33 -11.48 22.72
N CYS A 92 -5.83 -12.50 22.03
CA CYS A 92 -5.52 -12.77 20.62
C CYS A 92 -6.41 -11.92 19.71
N LYS A 93 -7.73 -11.87 19.99
CA LYS A 93 -8.72 -11.16 19.17
C LYS A 93 -8.42 -9.65 19.04
N ARG A 94 -7.91 -9.01 20.09
CA ARG A 94 -7.55 -7.59 20.03
C ARG A 94 -6.55 -7.29 18.90
N HIS A 95 -5.60 -8.17 18.61
CA HIS A 95 -4.64 -7.94 17.53
C HIS A 95 -5.28 -7.98 16.14
N PHE A 96 -6.26 -8.85 15.93
CA PHE A 96 -7.05 -8.87 14.69
C PHE A 96 -7.95 -7.64 14.53
N ILE A 97 -8.48 -7.11 15.64
CA ILE A 97 -9.21 -5.84 15.63
C ILE A 97 -8.26 -4.69 15.30
N GLN A 98 -7.09 -4.61 15.94
CA GLN A 98 -6.09 -3.58 15.68
C GLN A 98 -5.55 -3.64 14.25
N ASP A 99 -5.35 -4.84 13.70
CA ASP A 99 -4.99 -5.07 12.30
C ASP A 99 -6.07 -4.51 11.36
N THR A 100 -7.34 -4.79 11.66
CA THR A 100 -8.47 -4.23 10.91
C THR A 100 -8.47 -2.71 11.00
N CYS A 101 -8.24 -2.12 12.17
CA CYS A 101 -8.13 -0.66 12.32
C CYS A 101 -6.96 -0.09 11.49
N LEU A 102 -5.77 -0.71 11.53
CA LEU A 102 -4.63 -0.27 10.72
C LEU A 102 -4.96 -0.34 9.22
N TYR A 103 -5.48 -1.48 8.76
CA TYR A 103 -5.80 -1.71 7.35
C TYR A 103 -6.88 -0.74 6.83
N GLU A 104 -7.98 -0.59 7.57
CA GLU A 104 -9.12 0.22 7.15
C GLU A 104 -8.87 1.73 7.35
N CYS A 105 -8.16 2.12 8.41
CA CYS A 105 -8.08 3.52 8.83
C CYS A 105 -6.77 4.23 8.46
N SER A 106 -5.65 3.52 8.27
CA SER A 106 -4.35 4.19 8.14
C SER A 106 -4.16 4.90 6.80
N PRO A 107 -3.91 6.23 6.78
CA PRO A 107 -3.58 6.96 5.57
C PRO A 107 -2.08 6.86 5.21
N ASN A 108 -1.32 6.05 5.95
CA ASN A 108 0.13 5.96 5.87
C ASN A 108 0.63 4.66 5.23
N LEU A 109 -0.26 3.89 4.62
CA LEU A 109 0.08 2.63 3.95
C LEU A 109 0.38 2.79 2.45
N GLY A 110 0.27 4.00 1.92
CA GLY A 110 0.48 4.32 0.50
C GLY A 110 1.74 3.73 -0.14
N PRO A 111 2.92 3.72 0.51
CA PRO A 111 4.12 3.11 -0.06
C PRO A 111 4.02 1.61 -0.31
N TRP A 112 2.98 0.92 0.16
CA TRP A 112 2.79 -0.53 0.01
C TRP A 112 1.47 -0.90 -0.66
N ILE A 113 0.72 0.10 -1.15
CA ILE A 113 -0.47 -0.15 -1.95
C ILE A 113 -0.03 -0.71 -3.30
N ASP A 114 -0.69 -1.79 -3.72
CA ASP A 114 -0.52 -2.43 -5.02
C ASP A 114 -1.89 -2.78 -5.63
N LYS A 115 -1.93 -2.79 -6.96
CA LYS A 115 -3.14 -3.14 -7.70
C LYS A 115 -3.36 -4.65 -7.66
N VAL A 116 -4.62 -5.04 -7.61
CA VAL A 116 -5.02 -6.46 -7.53
C VAL A 116 -6.24 -6.67 -8.42
N ASP A 117 -6.22 -7.75 -9.18
CA ASP A 117 -7.39 -8.25 -9.89
C ASP A 117 -8.24 -9.08 -8.91
N SER A 118 -9.25 -8.43 -8.29
CA SER A 118 -10.17 -9.05 -7.35
C SER A 118 -11.56 -8.45 -7.46
N SER A 119 -12.58 -9.27 -7.22
CA SER A 119 -13.99 -8.87 -7.32
C SER A 119 -14.46 -7.89 -6.24
N TRP A 120 -13.71 -7.72 -5.15
CA TRP A 120 -14.15 -6.93 -3.98
C TRP A 120 -13.19 -5.82 -3.56
N ARG A 121 -12.02 -5.71 -4.19
CA ARG A 121 -11.05 -4.63 -3.99
C ARG A 121 -10.22 -4.44 -5.25
N ARG A 122 -9.87 -3.19 -5.57
CA ARG A 122 -8.99 -2.85 -6.70
C ARG A 122 -7.54 -2.72 -6.27
N GLU A 123 -7.34 -2.40 -4.99
CA GLU A 123 -6.03 -2.23 -4.38
C GLU A 123 -5.93 -3.00 -3.06
N ARG A 124 -4.71 -3.36 -2.68
CA ARG A 124 -4.39 -3.95 -1.37
C ARG A 124 -3.01 -3.52 -0.91
N ILE A 125 -2.70 -3.78 0.35
CA ILE A 125 -1.32 -3.67 0.85
C ILE A 125 -0.53 -4.95 0.59
N LEU A 126 0.76 -4.78 0.31
CA LEU A 126 1.74 -5.86 0.20
C LEU A 126 3.07 -5.48 0.85
N ASN A 127 3.61 -6.40 1.64
CA ASN A 127 4.92 -6.31 2.29
C ASN A 127 5.09 -5.04 3.16
N VAL A 128 4.03 -4.63 3.86
CA VAL A 128 4.12 -3.55 4.87
C VAL A 128 5.10 -3.99 5.96
N PRO A 129 6.18 -3.24 6.25
CA PRO A 129 7.20 -3.63 7.21
C PRO A 129 6.63 -3.48 8.62
N LEU A 130 6.08 -4.55 9.18
CA LEU A 130 5.52 -4.51 10.53
C LEU A 130 6.66 -4.49 11.55
N CYS A 131 6.54 -3.66 12.58
CA CYS A 131 7.54 -3.62 13.65
C CYS A 131 7.65 -4.97 14.35
N LYS A 132 8.87 -5.26 14.81
CA LYS A 132 9.20 -6.51 15.48
C LYS A 132 8.22 -6.83 16.62
N GLU A 133 8.06 -5.88 17.55
CA GLU A 133 7.22 -6.05 18.74
C GLU A 133 5.76 -6.28 18.39
N ASP A 134 5.20 -5.53 17.43
CA ASP A 134 3.81 -5.71 16.99
C ASP A 134 3.54 -7.12 16.48
N CYS A 135 4.48 -7.69 15.73
CA CYS A 135 4.34 -9.05 15.21
C CYS A 135 4.57 -10.11 16.30
N GLU A 136 5.61 -9.95 17.12
CA GLU A 136 5.94 -10.89 18.20
C GLU A 136 4.86 -10.93 19.27
N GLU A 137 4.33 -9.79 19.70
CA GLU A 137 3.23 -9.71 20.68
C GLU A 137 1.93 -10.30 20.13
N TRP A 138 1.61 -10.07 18.85
CA TRP A 138 0.45 -10.69 18.22
C TRP A 138 0.57 -12.22 18.23
N TRP A 139 1.73 -12.74 17.82
CA TRP A 139 1.97 -14.17 17.84
C TRP A 139 1.91 -14.75 19.27
N GLU A 140 2.57 -14.11 20.23
CA GLU A 140 2.64 -14.57 21.62
C GLU A 140 1.26 -14.64 22.27
N ASP A 141 0.41 -13.63 22.03
CA ASP A 141 -0.96 -13.61 22.56
C ASP A 141 -1.88 -14.65 21.90
N CYS A 142 -1.54 -15.13 20.71
CA CYS A 142 -2.32 -16.10 19.94
C CYS A 142 -1.79 -17.53 19.97
N LYS A 143 -0.54 -17.79 20.37
CA LYS A 143 0.17 -19.07 20.15
C LYS A 143 -0.55 -20.32 20.65
N ASP A 144 -1.29 -20.20 21.76
CA ASP A 144 -2.03 -21.30 22.40
C ASP A 144 -3.47 -21.43 21.88
N TYR A 145 -3.96 -20.45 21.12
CA TYR A 145 -5.25 -20.57 20.43
C TYR A 145 -5.12 -21.51 19.23
N VAL A 146 -6.24 -21.86 18.58
CA VAL A 146 -6.28 -22.84 17.49
C VAL A 146 -6.80 -22.23 16.19
N THR A 147 -6.24 -22.69 15.07
CA THR A 147 -6.75 -22.43 13.72
C THR A 147 -6.58 -23.66 12.84
N CYS A 148 -7.27 -23.69 11.71
CA CYS A 148 -7.21 -24.78 10.73
C CYS A 148 -6.50 -24.37 9.43
N LYS A 149 -6.01 -23.13 9.32
CA LYS A 149 -5.42 -22.58 8.10
C LYS A 149 -4.30 -21.59 8.38
N GLU A 150 -3.27 -21.63 7.54
CA GLU A 150 -2.17 -20.66 7.52
C GLU A 150 -2.52 -19.38 6.73
N ASN A 151 -3.30 -19.50 5.65
CA ASN A 151 -3.72 -18.35 4.83
C ASN A 151 -5.21 -18.06 4.99
N TRP A 152 -5.54 -16.90 5.57
CA TRP A 152 -6.90 -16.50 5.90
C TRP A 152 -7.56 -15.63 4.83
N HIS A 153 -6.86 -15.25 3.77
CA HIS A 153 -7.45 -14.55 2.63
C HIS A 153 -8.24 -15.49 1.69
N LYS A 154 -7.87 -16.77 1.59
CA LYS A 154 -8.44 -17.67 0.57
C LYS A 154 -8.62 -19.11 1.04
N GLY A 155 -9.51 -19.81 0.35
CA GLY A 155 -9.76 -21.23 0.54
C GLY A 155 -10.43 -21.54 1.87
N TRP A 156 -11.36 -20.70 2.33
CA TRP A 156 -12.33 -21.03 3.38
C TRP A 156 -13.55 -21.70 2.76
N ASN A 157 -14.29 -22.48 3.56
CA ASN A 157 -15.63 -22.92 3.18
C ASN A 157 -16.65 -21.82 3.57
N TRP A 158 -17.37 -21.28 2.59
CA TRP A 158 -18.37 -20.21 2.77
C TRP A 158 -19.83 -20.70 2.58
N ALA A 159 -20.08 -22.01 2.52
CA ALA A 159 -21.41 -22.56 2.23
C ALA A 159 -22.52 -22.08 3.19
N THR A 160 -22.16 -21.73 4.44
CA THR A 160 -23.09 -21.21 5.45
C THR A 160 -23.12 -19.68 5.53
N GLY A 161 -22.60 -18.97 4.52
CA GLY A 161 -22.49 -17.51 4.48
C GLY A 161 -21.31 -16.91 5.27
N THR A 162 -20.76 -17.64 6.23
CA THR A 162 -19.55 -17.27 7.02
C THR A 162 -18.41 -18.26 6.79
N ASN A 163 -17.16 -17.84 7.03
CA ASN A 163 -16.01 -18.73 6.84
C ASN A 163 -15.98 -19.85 7.88
N ARG A 164 -15.83 -21.07 7.35
CA ARG A 164 -15.61 -22.32 8.10
C ARG A 164 -14.34 -22.99 7.61
N CYS A 165 -13.75 -23.79 8.49
CA CYS A 165 -12.61 -24.63 8.15
C CYS A 165 -12.89 -25.47 6.88
N PRO A 166 -11.93 -25.57 5.94
CA PRO A 166 -12.05 -26.40 4.76
C PRO A 166 -12.26 -27.87 5.13
N TRP A 167 -12.84 -28.62 4.21
CA TRP A 167 -13.11 -30.03 4.44
C TRP A 167 -11.79 -30.79 4.60
N GLY A 168 -11.72 -31.67 5.60
CA GLY A 168 -10.50 -32.41 5.93
C GLY A 168 -9.42 -31.61 6.65
N SER A 169 -9.61 -30.31 6.90
CA SER A 169 -8.70 -29.54 7.76
C SER A 169 -9.03 -29.76 9.25
N MET A 170 -8.00 -29.72 10.09
CA MET A 170 -8.12 -29.90 11.54
C MET A 170 -7.66 -28.63 12.25
N CYS A 171 -8.36 -28.25 13.31
CA CYS A 171 -7.92 -27.19 14.20
C CYS A 171 -6.66 -27.64 14.95
N ARG A 172 -5.62 -26.81 14.89
CA ARG A 172 -4.31 -27.04 15.52
C ARG A 172 -3.87 -25.75 16.23
N PRO A 173 -3.00 -25.84 17.25
CA PRO A 173 -2.44 -24.66 17.88
C PRO A 173 -1.83 -23.70 16.86
N PHE A 174 -1.98 -22.39 17.09
CA PHE A 174 -1.39 -21.35 16.27
C PHE A 174 0.12 -21.55 16.14
N SER A 175 0.80 -21.95 17.22
CA SER A 175 2.22 -22.28 17.21
C SER A 175 2.59 -23.45 16.27
N HIS A 176 1.66 -24.34 15.94
CA HIS A 176 1.90 -25.42 14.97
C HIS A 176 1.65 -24.96 13.52
N VAL A 177 0.66 -24.07 13.31
CA VAL A 177 0.33 -23.54 11.98
C VAL A 177 1.27 -22.40 11.58
N PHE A 178 1.69 -21.60 12.55
CA PHE A 178 2.61 -20.48 12.45
C PHE A 178 3.77 -20.69 13.44
N PRO A 179 4.83 -21.43 13.07
CA PRO A 179 5.90 -21.79 13.99
C PRO A 179 6.69 -20.61 14.57
N ARG A 180 6.74 -19.48 13.87
CA ARG A 180 7.42 -18.25 14.30
C ARG A 180 6.51 -17.04 14.10
N PRO A 181 6.77 -15.91 14.79
CA PRO A 181 6.04 -14.66 14.59
C PRO A 181 5.96 -14.24 13.12
N ALA A 182 7.09 -14.31 12.39
CA ALA A 182 7.12 -14.00 10.96
C ALA A 182 6.15 -14.86 10.13
N ASP A 183 6.00 -16.15 10.47
CA ASP A 183 5.07 -17.03 9.76
C ASP A 183 3.61 -16.56 9.93
N LEU A 184 3.24 -16.04 11.11
CA LEU A 184 1.91 -15.44 11.34
C LEU A 184 1.73 -14.19 10.49
N CYS A 185 2.55 -13.16 10.73
CA CYS A 185 2.33 -11.82 10.19
C CYS A 185 2.42 -11.79 8.66
N GLU A 186 3.32 -12.58 8.07
CA GLU A 186 3.49 -12.63 6.62
C GLU A 186 2.41 -13.47 5.94
N LYS A 187 2.06 -14.64 6.48
CA LYS A 187 1.25 -15.61 5.73
C LYS A 187 -0.25 -15.47 5.96
N ILE A 188 -0.67 -15.05 7.15
CA ILE A 188 -2.10 -15.00 7.51
C ILE A 188 -2.92 -14.18 6.52
N TRP A 189 -2.36 -13.06 6.06
CA TRP A 189 -2.97 -12.18 5.07
C TRP A 189 -2.23 -12.17 3.72
N SER A 190 -1.69 -13.30 3.27
CA SER A 190 -1.07 -13.42 1.93
C SER A 190 -0.04 -12.31 1.64
N ASN A 191 0.95 -12.13 2.52
CA ASN A 191 1.99 -11.11 2.43
C ASN A 191 1.48 -9.67 2.46
N SER A 192 0.37 -9.39 3.17
CA SER A 192 0.02 -7.99 3.51
C SER A 192 1.15 -7.33 4.30
N TYR A 193 1.70 -8.05 5.27
CA TYR A 193 2.84 -7.60 6.06
C TYR A 193 4.10 -8.38 5.69
N LYS A 194 5.23 -7.75 6.00
CA LYS A 194 6.56 -8.33 6.02
C LYS A 194 7.13 -8.13 7.42
N TYR A 195 7.60 -9.21 8.04
CA TYR A 195 8.26 -9.12 9.34
C TYR A 195 9.58 -8.36 9.21
N THR A 196 9.93 -7.58 10.23
CA THR A 196 11.19 -6.85 10.29
C THR A 196 11.88 -7.01 11.63
N THR A 197 13.18 -6.77 11.67
CA THR A 197 13.95 -6.65 12.92
C THR A 197 13.98 -5.21 13.45
N GLU A 198 13.23 -4.30 12.81
CA GLU A 198 13.15 -2.90 13.22
C GLU A 198 12.21 -2.79 14.43
N HIS A 199 12.67 -2.08 15.44
CA HIS A 199 11.93 -1.87 16.68
C HIS A 199 10.90 -0.74 16.54
N ARG A 200 9.81 -0.81 17.31
CA ARG A 200 8.89 0.33 17.50
C ARG A 200 9.67 1.62 17.76
N GLY A 201 9.25 2.71 17.13
CA GLY A 201 9.88 4.03 17.26
C GLY A 201 11.11 4.27 16.37
N SER A 202 11.63 3.27 15.64
CA SER A 202 12.81 3.45 14.77
C SER A 202 12.56 4.36 13.55
N GLY A 203 11.29 4.60 13.21
CA GLY A 203 10.90 5.28 11.97
C GLY A 203 11.13 4.42 10.71
N ARG A 204 11.37 3.11 10.88
CA ARG A 204 11.65 2.14 9.79
C ARG A 204 10.62 1.02 9.67
N CYS A 205 9.66 0.93 10.58
CA CYS A 205 8.60 -0.07 10.53
C CYS A 205 7.26 0.56 10.93
N ILE A 206 6.17 0.02 10.40
CA ILE A 206 4.81 0.39 10.72
C ILE A 206 4.42 -0.23 12.06
N GLN A 207 3.82 0.59 12.92
CA GLN A 207 3.26 0.19 14.20
C GLN A 207 1.73 0.04 14.05
N MET A 208 1.20 -1.11 14.46
CA MET A 208 -0.24 -1.32 14.62
C MET A 208 -0.72 -0.66 15.92
N TRP A 209 0.10 -0.72 16.96
CA TRP A 209 -0.15 -0.16 18.28
C TRP A 209 0.69 1.09 18.52
N PHE A 210 0.04 2.21 18.85
CA PHE A 210 0.73 3.45 19.23
C PHE A 210 -0.17 4.31 20.13
N ASP A 211 0.45 5.17 20.93
CA ASP A 211 -0.24 6.16 21.74
C ASP A 211 -0.56 7.42 20.91
N PRO A 212 -1.84 7.74 20.65
CA PRO A 212 -2.19 8.91 19.86
C PRO A 212 -1.79 10.23 20.53
N ALA A 213 -1.58 10.27 21.85
CA ALA A 213 -1.10 11.47 22.54
C ALA A 213 0.33 11.86 22.12
N GLN A 214 1.11 10.92 21.59
CA GLN A 214 2.46 11.12 21.08
C GLN A 214 2.49 11.33 19.56
N GLY A 215 1.31 11.41 18.92
CA GLY A 215 1.14 11.48 17.48
C GLY A 215 1.31 10.13 16.79
N ASN A 216 0.93 10.07 15.51
CA ASN A 216 1.00 8.86 14.72
C ASN A 216 2.43 8.63 14.17
N PRO A 217 3.17 7.60 14.64
CA PRO A 217 4.55 7.36 14.24
C PRO A 217 4.69 6.93 12.77
N ASN A 218 3.62 6.37 12.18
CA ASN A 218 3.63 5.84 10.82
C ASN A 218 3.74 6.94 9.75
N VAL A 219 3.48 8.20 10.11
CA VAL A 219 3.69 9.35 9.21
C VAL A 219 5.15 9.44 8.76
N LEU A 220 6.11 9.28 9.69
CA LEU A 220 7.54 9.34 9.36
C LEU A 220 8.00 8.11 8.59
N VAL A 221 7.46 6.94 8.94
CA VAL A 221 7.75 5.67 8.26
C VAL A 221 7.31 5.75 6.80
N ALA A 222 6.08 6.20 6.53
CA ALA A 222 5.57 6.35 5.17
C ALA A 222 6.43 7.33 4.35
N LYS A 223 6.80 8.48 4.93
CA LYS A 223 7.71 9.46 4.30
C LYS A 223 9.05 8.83 3.92
N TYR A 224 9.64 8.03 4.81
CA TYR A 224 10.90 7.35 4.53
C TYR A 224 10.79 6.38 3.36
N TYR A 225 9.78 5.51 3.34
CA TYR A 225 9.63 4.51 2.28
C TYR A 225 9.18 5.10 0.95
N ALA A 226 8.35 6.15 0.96
CA ALA A 226 8.02 6.90 -0.25
C ALA A 226 9.27 7.51 -0.87
N TRP A 227 10.15 8.11 -0.06
CA TRP A 227 11.43 8.63 -0.53
C TRP A 227 12.34 7.51 -1.08
N LYS A 228 12.47 6.40 -0.35
CA LYS A 228 13.31 5.26 -0.77
C LYS A 228 12.85 4.63 -2.09
N LYS A 229 11.53 4.46 -2.29
CA LYS A 229 10.97 3.96 -3.55
C LYS A 229 11.33 4.85 -4.73
N ARG A 230 11.25 6.17 -4.53
CA ARG A 230 11.58 7.15 -5.56
C ARG A 230 13.07 7.20 -5.91
N SER A 231 13.94 7.10 -4.91
CA SER A 231 15.40 7.10 -5.12
C SER A 231 15.92 5.78 -5.70
N SER A 232 15.05 4.76 -5.86
CA SER A 232 15.43 3.47 -6.43
C SER A 232 15.42 3.53 -7.97
N PRO A 233 16.47 3.04 -8.66
CA PRO A 233 16.58 3.05 -10.14
C PRO A 233 15.46 2.32 -10.89
N ALA A 234 14.63 1.53 -10.19
CA ALA A 234 13.51 0.81 -10.76
C ALA A 234 12.30 1.71 -11.07
N TRP A 235 12.10 2.82 -10.33
CA TRP A 235 10.95 3.72 -10.52
C TRP A 235 11.12 4.65 -11.73
N THR A 236 12.35 5.01 -12.08
CA THR A 236 12.67 5.86 -13.24
C THR A 236 12.35 5.21 -14.59
N LYS A 237 12.10 3.89 -14.65
CA LYS A 237 11.69 3.17 -15.88
C LYS A 237 10.18 3.16 -16.11
N THR A 238 9.35 3.47 -15.11
CA THR A 238 7.88 3.44 -15.24
C THR A 238 7.32 4.80 -15.71
N VAL A 239 8.14 5.84 -15.70
CA VAL A 239 7.79 7.21 -16.14
C VAL A 239 8.61 7.60 -17.38
N THR A 240 8.60 6.74 -18.40
CA THR A 240 8.96 7.15 -19.76
C THR A 240 7.69 7.07 -20.60
N PRO A 241 7.19 8.19 -21.16
CA PRO A 241 6.15 8.14 -22.17
C PRO A 241 6.62 7.26 -23.32
N ALA A 242 5.72 6.40 -23.82
CA ALA A 242 5.96 5.57 -24.98
C ALA A 242 6.57 6.39 -26.13
N GLU A 243 7.64 5.88 -26.72
CA GLU A 243 8.29 6.42 -27.90
C GLU A 243 7.25 6.71 -28.98
N THR A 244 7.03 8.00 -29.25
CA THR A 244 6.26 8.45 -30.40
C THR A 244 7.03 8.12 -31.67
N GLY A 245 6.51 7.14 -32.42
CA GLY A 245 6.33 7.19 -33.87
C GLY A 245 7.54 7.55 -34.75
N LYS A 246 7.95 6.58 -35.56
CA LYS A 246 8.79 6.75 -36.77
C LYS A 246 8.51 8.08 -37.48
N ALA A 247 9.48 9.00 -37.46
CA ALA A 247 9.53 10.11 -38.40
C ALA A 247 10.44 9.70 -39.58
N VAL A 248 9.81 9.52 -40.74
CA VAL A 248 10.49 9.37 -42.03
C VAL A 248 11.23 10.67 -42.32
N CYS A 249 12.55 10.62 -42.44
CA CYS A 249 13.38 11.75 -42.87
C CYS A 249 13.05 12.13 -44.31
N VAL A 250 12.37 13.25 -44.52
CA VAL A 250 12.38 13.97 -45.79
C VAL A 250 13.19 15.25 -45.58
N LEU A 251 14.43 15.24 -46.05
CA LEU A 251 15.31 16.40 -46.07
C LEU A 251 14.89 17.36 -47.19
N PRO A 252 14.72 18.67 -46.92
CA PRO A 252 14.64 19.68 -47.96
C PRO A 252 16.05 20.24 -48.20
N TRP A 253 16.62 20.03 -49.38
CA TRP A 253 17.88 20.66 -49.80
C TRP A 253 17.59 22.05 -50.41
N PRO A 254 18.37 23.09 -50.07
CA PRO A 254 18.03 24.47 -50.41
C PRO A 254 18.47 24.83 -51.84
N ALA A 255 17.69 25.72 -52.45
CA ALA A 255 17.97 26.34 -53.73
C ALA A 255 19.23 27.21 -53.68
N LEU A 256 20.17 26.97 -54.59
CA LEU A 256 21.23 27.90 -54.97
C LEU A 256 21.37 27.93 -56.50
N VAL A 257 20.83 29.03 -57.05
CA VAL A 257 21.42 29.88 -58.09
C VAL A 257 21.56 29.35 -59.53
N LEU A 258 20.98 30.13 -60.44
CA LEU A 258 20.88 29.98 -61.89
C LEU A 258 22.20 30.27 -62.65
N LEU A 259 22.56 29.36 -63.58
CA LEU A 259 23.05 29.52 -64.98
C LEU A 259 24.35 30.34 -65.28
N PRO A 260 25.04 30.17 -66.45
CA PRO A 260 24.57 29.60 -67.73
C PRO A 260 25.52 28.64 -68.52
N LEU A 261 24.90 27.93 -69.48
CA LEU A 261 25.34 27.53 -70.84
C LEU A 261 26.83 27.16 -71.09
N ALA A 262 27.09 25.91 -71.50
CA ALA A 262 27.53 25.55 -72.86
C ALA A 262 28.17 24.15 -72.96
N LEU A 263 27.64 23.36 -73.91
CA LEU A 263 28.33 22.45 -74.84
C LEU A 263 29.38 21.41 -74.35
N MET A 264 29.01 20.14 -74.64
CA MET A 264 29.73 19.21 -75.55
C MET A 264 31.09 18.58 -75.14
N MET A 265 31.07 17.24 -75.18
CA MET A 265 32.12 16.32 -75.66
C MET A 265 33.30 15.99 -74.71
N LEU A 266 33.24 14.83 -74.06
CA LEU A 266 33.96 13.59 -74.42
C LEU A 266 33.71 12.50 -73.36
#